data_AF-A0A966GCJ9-F1
#
_entry.id   AF-A0A966GCJ9-F1
#
_cell.length_a   1.000
_cell.length_b   1.000
_cell.length_c   1.000
_cell.angle_alpha   90.00
_cell.angle_beta   90.00
_cell.angle_gamma   90.00
#
_symmetry.space_group_name_H-M   'P 1'
#
loop_
_entity.id
_entity.type
_entity.pdbx_description
1 polymer ?
#
loop_
_entity_poly.entity_id
_entity_poly.type
_entity_poly.pdbx_seq_one_letter_code
_entity_poly.pdbx_strand_id
1 'polypeptide(L)'
;MKKLSFAGLMLSASLASPAVALEHEVVIDHASGPIAADYKGSVAVETRQVGSAGVAGRSSTLRCNWTASLKVERIATVGDTMQSRRVLTRNDVASGSRPGWCQTQTKAIDRLVETRRERIRTVMLAVIEQDRAELVAEAESALDIRRDG
;
A
#
# COMPACT_ATOMS: atom_id res chain seq x y z
N MET A 1 4.55 49.23 -31.28
CA MET A 1 4.97 48.00 -31.99
C MET A 1 4.79 46.80 -31.07
N LYS A 2 4.05 45.80 -31.56
CA LYS A 2 3.64 44.56 -30.87
C LYS A 2 4.87 43.71 -30.52
N LYS A 3 5.01 43.26 -29.27
CA LYS A 3 5.90 42.14 -28.93
C LYS A 3 5.08 41.08 -28.21
N LEU A 4 4.70 40.06 -28.98
CA LEU A 4 4.15 38.79 -28.51
C LEU A 4 5.33 37.96 -28.00
N SER A 5 5.36 37.67 -26.70
CA SER A 5 6.27 36.67 -26.15
C SER A 5 5.46 35.43 -25.77
N PHE A 6 5.82 34.32 -26.39
CA PHE A 6 5.21 33.01 -26.27
C PHE A 6 5.36 32.46 -24.84
N ALA A 7 4.25 32.18 -24.19
CA ALA A 7 4.22 31.40 -22.95
C ALA A 7 4.40 29.92 -23.31
N GLY A 8 5.56 29.35 -22.98
CA GLY A 8 5.82 27.92 -23.07
C GLY A 8 5.16 27.19 -21.90
N LEU A 9 4.04 26.52 -22.16
CA LEU A 9 3.37 25.66 -21.19
C LEU A 9 4.13 24.32 -21.12
N MET A 10 4.99 24.16 -20.10
CA MET A 10 5.60 22.88 -19.75
C MET A 10 4.51 21.98 -19.13
N LEU A 11 3.92 21.08 -19.92
CA LEU A 11 3.12 19.99 -19.38
C LEU A 11 4.04 18.99 -18.67
N SER A 12 4.08 19.05 -17.35
CA SER A 12 4.61 17.98 -16.51
C SER A 12 3.65 16.78 -16.59
N ALA A 13 3.95 15.82 -17.45
CA ALA A 13 3.28 14.54 -17.44
C ALA A 13 3.76 13.73 -16.23
N SER A 14 3.02 13.84 -15.13
CA SER A 14 3.14 12.92 -13.99
C SER A 14 2.72 11.53 -14.46
N LEU A 15 3.69 10.70 -14.81
CA LEU A 15 3.47 9.27 -15.03
C LEU A 15 3.10 8.65 -13.68
N ALA A 16 1.80 8.59 -13.38
CA ALA A 16 1.30 7.66 -12.39
C ALA A 16 1.64 6.25 -12.91
N SER A 17 2.64 5.61 -12.31
CA SER A 17 2.87 4.18 -12.48
C SER A 17 1.53 3.46 -12.29
N PRO A 18 1.21 2.39 -13.05
CA PRO A 18 0.00 1.63 -12.81
C PRO A 18 0.02 1.20 -11.35
N ALA A 19 -0.82 1.85 -10.55
CA ALA A 19 -1.07 1.42 -9.20
C ALA A 19 -1.55 -0.01 -9.36
N VAL A 20 -0.85 -0.95 -8.72
CA VAL A 20 -1.43 -2.25 -8.46
C VAL A 20 -2.79 -1.95 -7.85
N ALA A 21 -3.88 -2.28 -8.56
CA ALA A 21 -5.22 -2.07 -8.03
C ALA A 21 -5.40 -3.09 -6.90
N LEU A 22 -4.87 -2.73 -5.73
CA LEU A 22 -5.08 -3.35 -4.43
C LEU A 22 -6.37 -2.76 -3.88
N GLU A 23 -7.45 -2.90 -4.64
CA GLU A 23 -8.78 -2.48 -4.23
C GLU A 23 -9.61 -3.74 -4.05
N HIS A 24 -10.35 -3.80 -2.95
CA HIS A 24 -11.20 -4.93 -2.63
C HIS A 24 -12.44 -4.44 -1.90
N GLU A 25 -13.61 -4.83 -2.38
CA GLU A 25 -14.89 -4.50 -1.77
C GLU A 25 -15.46 -5.78 -1.15
N VAL A 26 -16.04 -5.64 0.04
CA VAL A 26 -16.71 -6.73 0.75
C VAL A 26 -18.08 -6.23 1.20
N VAL A 27 -19.11 -7.02 0.94
CA VAL A 27 -20.44 -6.83 1.52
C VAL A 27 -20.73 -8.01 2.45
N ILE A 28 -21.15 -7.71 3.68
CA ILE A 28 -21.49 -8.70 4.69
C ILE A 28 -22.93 -8.46 5.11
N ASP A 29 -23.77 -9.48 4.95
CA ASP A 29 -25.12 -9.46 5.51
C ASP A 29 -25.04 -9.46 7.03
N HIS A 30 -25.68 -8.48 7.67
CA HIS A 30 -25.68 -8.31 9.11
C HIS A 30 -27.08 -7.93 9.60
N ALA A 31 -27.42 -8.30 10.83
CA ALA A 31 -28.77 -8.14 11.38
C ALA A 31 -29.25 -6.67 11.43
N SER A 32 -28.32 -5.72 11.46
CA SER A 32 -28.61 -4.28 11.46
C SER A 32 -28.63 -3.62 10.08
N GLY A 33 -28.53 -4.42 9.02
CA GLY A 33 -28.34 -3.96 7.66
C GLY A 33 -26.97 -4.37 7.11
N PRO A 34 -26.80 -4.34 5.78
CA PRO A 34 -25.55 -4.76 5.14
C PRO A 34 -24.37 -3.90 5.63
N ILE A 35 -23.22 -4.55 5.78
CA ILE A 35 -21.94 -3.89 6.00
C ILE A 35 -21.22 -3.86 4.66
N ALA A 36 -21.03 -2.67 4.09
CA ALA A 36 -20.23 -2.47 2.88
C ALA A 36 -18.85 -1.95 3.28
N ALA A 37 -17.77 -2.59 2.85
CA ALA A 37 -16.40 -2.22 3.20
C ALA A 37 -15.49 -2.15 1.96
N ASP A 38 -14.94 -0.97 1.73
CA ASP A 38 -13.95 -0.67 0.71
C ASP A 38 -12.54 -0.71 1.31
N TYR A 39 -11.69 -1.57 0.75
CA TYR A 39 -10.29 -1.71 1.13
C TYR A 39 -9.39 -1.20 0.01
N LYS A 40 -8.43 -0.35 0.37
CA LYS A 40 -7.40 0.18 -0.53
C LYS A 40 -6.01 -0.08 0.00
N GLY A 41 -5.23 -0.85 -0.73
CA GLY A 41 -3.85 -1.19 -0.42
C GLY A 41 -2.84 -0.24 -1.08
N SER A 42 -1.76 0.06 -0.37
CA SER A 42 -0.59 0.76 -0.88
C SER A 42 0.68 0.07 -0.36
N VAL A 43 1.72 0.03 -1.19
CA VAL A 43 3.00 -0.60 -0.86
C VAL A 43 4.05 0.47 -0.69
N ALA A 44 4.72 0.48 0.46
CA ALA A 44 5.89 1.31 0.73
C ALA A 44 7.15 0.45 0.65
N VAL A 45 8.21 0.96 0.03
CA VAL A 45 9.50 0.27 -0.07
C VAL A 45 10.56 1.06 0.68
N GLU A 46 11.24 0.39 1.59
CA GLU A 46 12.37 0.91 2.33
C GLU A 46 13.65 0.24 1.85
N THR A 47 14.72 1.02 1.70
CA THR A 47 16.03 0.52 1.26
C THR A 47 17.10 0.82 2.29
N ARG A 48 18.04 -0.10 2.47
CA ARG A 48 19.16 0.03 3.41
C ARG A 48 20.47 -0.30 2.71
N GLN A 49 21.39 0.67 2.71
CA GLN A 49 22.76 0.47 2.22
C GLN A 49 23.54 -0.36 3.23
N VAL A 50 24.15 -1.45 2.77
CA VAL A 50 25.04 -2.31 3.58
C VAL A 50 26.33 -2.63 2.81
N GLY A 51 27.38 -2.99 3.55
CA GLY A 51 28.69 -3.32 2.99
C GLY A 51 29.55 -2.09 2.68
N SER A 52 30.70 -2.32 2.04
CA SER A 52 31.65 -1.28 1.69
C SER A 52 31.91 -1.23 0.19
N ALA A 53 32.13 -0.01 -0.31
CA ALA A 53 32.64 0.18 -1.66
C ALA A 53 34.04 -0.44 -1.78
N GLY A 54 34.25 -1.22 -2.84
CA GLY A 54 35.57 -1.75 -3.15
C GLY A 54 36.56 -0.63 -3.47
N VAL A 55 37.79 -0.76 -2.99
CA VAL A 55 38.94 0.03 -3.45
C VAL A 55 39.63 -0.69 -4.60
N ALA A 56 40.52 0.00 -5.33
CA ALA A 56 41.26 -0.59 -6.45
C ALA A 56 41.90 -1.94 -6.06
N GLY A 57 41.63 -2.98 -6.85
CA GLY A 57 42.11 -4.35 -6.62
C GLY A 57 41.30 -5.18 -5.62
N ARG A 58 40.21 -4.67 -5.02
CA ARG A 58 39.32 -5.43 -4.12
C ARG A 58 37.88 -5.43 -4.61
N SER A 59 37.22 -6.59 -4.52
CA SER A 59 35.78 -6.70 -4.84
C SER A 59 34.94 -5.89 -3.86
N SER A 60 33.96 -5.17 -4.38
CA SER A 60 32.96 -4.47 -3.56
C SER A 60 32.05 -5.46 -2.83
N THR A 61 31.79 -5.22 -1.55
CA THR A 61 30.76 -5.95 -0.77
C THR A 61 29.47 -5.16 -0.66
N LEU A 62 29.40 -4.01 -1.34
CA LEU A 62 28.29 -3.09 -1.29
C LEU A 62 27.00 -3.75 -1.80
N ARG A 63 25.96 -3.72 -0.98
CA ARG A 63 24.61 -4.19 -1.35
C ARG A 63 23.55 -3.22 -0.87
N CYS A 64 22.49 -3.14 -1.65
CA CYS A 64 21.24 -2.52 -1.25
C CYS A 64 20.26 -3.59 -0.83
N ASN A 65 19.95 -3.64 0.47
CA ASN A 65 18.84 -4.43 0.97
C ASN A 65 17.55 -3.62 0.85
N TRP A 66 16.43 -4.29 0.62
CA TRP A 66 15.14 -3.63 0.54
C TRP A 66 14.04 -4.50 1.15
N THR A 67 13.05 -3.82 1.70
CA THR A 67 11.86 -4.41 2.31
C THR A 67 10.64 -3.63 1.84
N ALA A 68 9.55 -4.32 1.56
CA ALA A 68 8.26 -3.76 1.23
C ALA A 68 7.28 -4.00 2.37
N SER A 69 6.49 -2.98 2.71
CA SER A 69 5.42 -3.01 3.69
C SER A 69 4.10 -2.67 3.00
N LEU A 70 3.03 -3.34 3.40
CA LEU A 70 1.67 -3.13 2.91
C LEU A 70 0.88 -2.31 3.93
N LYS A 71 0.27 -1.22 3.48
CA LYS A 71 -0.74 -0.45 4.21
C LYS A 71 -2.09 -0.66 3.53
N VAL A 72 -3.10 -1.10 4.27
CA VAL A 72 -4.48 -1.25 3.80
C VAL A 72 -5.37 -0.27 4.55
N GLU A 73 -6.04 0.59 3.82
CA GLU A 73 -7.02 1.54 4.35
C GLU A 73 -8.41 0.95 4.13
N ARG A 74 -9.22 0.89 5.17
CA ARG A 74 -10.61 0.45 5.13
C ARG A 74 -11.54 1.63 5.35
N ILE A 75 -12.55 1.75 4.52
CA ILE A 75 -13.74 2.56 4.77
C ILE A 75 -14.93 1.61 4.75
N ALA A 76 -15.66 1.51 5.85
CA ALA A 76 -16.83 0.67 5.96
C ALA A 76 -18.06 1.49 6.34
N THR A 77 -19.20 1.09 5.82
CA THR A 77 -20.52 1.63 6.12
C THR A 77 -21.40 0.50 6.64
N VAL A 78 -22.04 0.70 7.78
CA VAL A 78 -22.92 -0.29 8.43
C VAL A 78 -24.35 0.25 8.44
N GLY A 79 -25.23 -0.38 7.67
CA GLY A 79 -26.55 0.19 7.37
C GLY A 79 -26.42 1.56 6.68
N ASP A 80 -27.32 2.49 6.98
CA ASP A 80 -27.36 3.80 6.30
C ASP A 80 -26.65 4.93 7.07
N THR A 81 -26.18 4.69 8.29
CA THR A 81 -25.85 5.79 9.21
C THR A 81 -24.47 5.73 9.85
N MET A 82 -23.83 4.55 9.90
CA MET A 82 -22.53 4.42 10.56
C MET A 82 -21.42 4.23 9.54
N GLN A 83 -20.36 5.04 9.68
CA GLN A 83 -19.12 4.91 8.92
C GLN A 83 -17.96 4.56 9.87
N SER A 84 -17.20 3.51 9.55
CA SER A 84 -15.97 3.10 10.24
C SER A 84 -14.78 3.29 9.29
N ARG A 85 -13.66 3.80 9.80
CA ARG A 85 -12.41 3.93 9.03
C ARG A 85 -11.26 3.34 9.83
N ARG A 86 -10.44 2.53 9.17
CA ARG A 86 -9.28 1.90 9.80
C ARG A 86 -8.08 1.83 8.86
N VAL A 87 -6.90 1.81 9.45
CA VAL A 87 -5.64 1.56 8.74
C VAL A 87 -5.00 0.31 9.32
N LEU A 88 -4.69 -0.64 8.45
CA LEU A 88 -4.06 -1.91 8.75
C LEU A 88 -2.67 -1.91 8.12
N THR A 89 -1.66 -2.35 8.85
CA THR A 89 -0.28 -2.39 8.35
C THR A 89 0.30 -3.78 8.49
N ARG A 90 0.94 -4.27 7.42
CA ARG A 90 1.72 -5.50 7.42
C ARG A 90 3.13 -5.20 6.93
N ASN A 91 4.10 -5.38 7.80
CA ASN A 91 5.51 -5.18 7.46
C ASN A 91 6.09 -6.42 6.77
N ASP A 92 7.19 -6.24 6.02
CA ASP A 92 7.96 -7.31 5.39
C ASP A 92 7.12 -8.28 4.53
N VAL A 93 6.22 -7.72 3.73
CA VAL A 93 5.41 -8.52 2.79
C VAL A 93 6.26 -9.07 1.63
N ALA A 94 7.37 -8.40 1.35
CA ALA A 94 8.41 -8.81 0.42
C ALA A 94 9.74 -8.16 0.78
N SER A 95 10.84 -8.87 0.53
CA SER A 95 12.18 -8.33 0.74
C SER A 95 13.20 -8.94 -0.22
N GLY A 96 14.37 -8.33 -0.28
CA GLY A 96 15.47 -8.80 -1.12
C GLY A 96 16.73 -7.96 -0.99
N SER A 97 17.70 -8.26 -1.85
CA SER A 97 18.98 -7.55 -1.89
C SER A 97 19.53 -7.48 -3.32
N ARG A 98 20.17 -6.36 -3.65
CA ARG A 98 20.86 -6.14 -4.93
C ARG A 98 22.29 -5.67 -4.70
N PRO A 99 23.27 -6.09 -5.51
CA PRO A 99 24.61 -5.54 -5.43
C PRO A 99 24.64 -4.05 -5.83
N GLY A 100 25.49 -3.26 -5.19
CA GLY A 100 25.69 -1.84 -5.49
C GLY A 100 24.97 -0.86 -4.57
N TRP A 101 24.95 0.40 -4.99
CA TRP A 101 24.37 1.53 -4.26
C TRP A 101 22.84 1.54 -4.35
N CYS A 102 22.14 1.79 -3.25
CA CYS A 102 20.67 1.84 -3.26
C CYS A 102 20.12 2.88 -4.25
N GLN A 103 20.75 4.05 -4.34
CA GLN A 103 20.32 5.14 -5.22
C GLN A 103 20.28 4.74 -6.71
N THR A 104 21.09 3.77 -7.13
CA THR A 104 21.11 3.30 -8.52
C THR A 104 20.15 2.14 -8.78
N GLN A 105 19.53 1.59 -7.73
CA GLN A 105 18.74 0.36 -7.81
C GLN A 105 17.22 0.59 -7.73
N THR A 106 16.73 1.81 -7.46
CA THR A 106 15.29 2.11 -7.25
C THR A 106 14.39 1.48 -8.30
N LYS A 107 14.58 1.81 -9.60
CA LYS A 107 13.76 1.25 -10.69
C LYS A 107 13.82 -0.27 -10.79
N ALA A 108 14.95 -0.87 -10.42
CA ALA A 108 15.13 -2.29 -10.47
C ALA A 108 14.48 -2.99 -9.26
N ILE A 109 14.46 -2.34 -8.10
CA ILE A 109 13.71 -2.77 -6.92
C ILE A 109 12.21 -2.67 -7.19
N ASP A 110 11.73 -1.57 -7.80
CA ASP A 110 10.31 -1.41 -8.16
C ASP A 110 9.82 -2.58 -9.04
N ARG A 111 10.62 -2.99 -10.04
CA ARG A 111 10.32 -4.18 -10.85
C ARG A 111 10.31 -5.47 -10.04
N LEU A 112 11.20 -5.61 -9.06
CA LEU A 112 11.21 -6.79 -8.19
C LEU A 112 9.98 -6.84 -7.29
N VAL A 113 9.53 -5.70 -6.77
CA VAL A 113 8.29 -5.59 -6.00
C VAL A 113 7.09 -5.94 -6.89
N GLU A 114 7.08 -5.43 -8.11
CA GLU A 114 6.05 -5.73 -9.11
C GLU A 114 5.98 -7.23 -9.45
N THR A 115 7.12 -7.91 -9.60
CA THR A 115 7.13 -9.38 -9.78
C THR A 115 6.58 -10.17 -8.59
N ARG A 116 6.42 -9.52 -7.42
CA ARG A 116 5.88 -10.11 -6.18
C ARG A 116 4.43 -9.68 -5.94
N ARG A 117 3.77 -9.05 -6.93
CA ARG A 117 2.39 -8.58 -6.85
C ARG A 117 1.43 -9.63 -6.32
N GLU A 118 1.47 -10.86 -6.83
CA GLU A 118 0.53 -11.91 -6.40
C GLU A 118 0.71 -12.31 -4.94
N ARG A 119 1.95 -12.35 -4.45
CA ARG A 119 2.23 -12.56 -3.03
C ARG A 119 1.68 -11.41 -2.19
N ILE A 120 1.89 -10.17 -2.61
CA ILE A 120 1.39 -8.99 -1.89
C ILE A 120 -0.14 -8.97 -1.88
N ARG A 121 -0.79 -9.31 -3.00
CA ARG A 121 -2.25 -9.46 -3.10
C ARG A 121 -2.77 -10.54 -2.14
N THR A 122 -2.10 -11.69 -2.10
CA THR A 122 -2.45 -12.77 -1.16
C THR A 122 -2.36 -12.31 0.30
N VAL A 123 -1.29 -11.58 0.65
CA VAL A 123 -1.16 -11.00 2.00
C VAL A 123 -2.25 -9.96 2.28
N MET A 124 -2.62 -9.13 1.31
CA MET A 124 -3.72 -8.17 1.45
C MET A 124 -5.04 -8.89 1.76
N LEU A 125 -5.39 -9.95 1.02
CA LEU A 125 -6.60 -10.72 1.26
C LEU A 125 -6.60 -11.38 2.64
N ALA A 126 -5.45 -11.87 3.11
CA ALA A 126 -5.33 -12.41 4.46
C ALA A 126 -5.53 -11.34 5.54
N VAL A 127 -5.03 -10.11 5.32
CA VAL A 127 -5.27 -8.97 6.22
C VAL A 127 -6.75 -8.60 6.24
N ILE A 128 -7.42 -8.59 5.09
CA ILE A 128 -8.85 -8.30 4.99
C ILE A 128 -9.68 -9.37 5.72
N GLU A 129 -9.37 -10.65 5.51
CA GLU A 129 -10.10 -11.74 6.17
C GLU A 129 -9.96 -11.66 7.69
N GLN A 130 -8.76 -11.31 8.19
CA GLN A 130 -8.55 -11.10 9.62
C GLN A 130 -9.38 -9.91 10.15
N ASP A 131 -9.43 -8.81 9.39
CA ASP A 131 -10.15 -7.60 9.77
C ASP A 131 -11.68 -7.77 9.71
N ARG A 132 -12.17 -8.69 8.87
CA ARG A 132 -13.60 -8.98 8.72
C ARG A 132 -14.27 -9.34 10.04
N ALA A 133 -13.62 -10.16 10.87
CA ALA A 133 -14.15 -10.55 12.18
C ALA A 133 -14.24 -9.34 13.14
N GLU A 134 -13.26 -8.45 13.09
CA GLU A 134 -13.25 -7.23 13.90
C GLU A 134 -14.32 -6.24 13.42
N LEU A 135 -14.54 -6.13 12.11
CA LEU A 135 -15.57 -5.27 11.54
C LEU A 135 -16.99 -5.69 11.96
N VAL A 136 -17.27 -7.00 12.04
CA VAL A 136 -18.56 -7.49 12.57
C VAL A 136 -18.72 -7.12 14.05
N ALA A 137 -17.68 -7.30 14.87
CA ALA A 137 -17.71 -6.91 16.28
C ALA A 137 -17.88 -5.38 16.48
N GLU A 138 -17.28 -4.56 15.61
CA GLU A 138 -17.51 -3.11 15.58
C GLU A 138 -18.98 -2.78 15.29
N ALA A 139 -19.61 -3.49 14.35
CA ALA A 139 -21.02 -3.33 13.99
C ALA A 139 -21.98 -3.76 15.11
N GLU A 140 -21.67 -4.85 15.83
CA GLU A 140 -22.42 -5.31 17.00
C GLU A 140 -22.34 -4.29 18.15
N SER A 141 -21.14 -3.82 18.47
CA SER A 141 -20.93 -2.83 19.54
C SER A 141 -21.71 -1.52 19.28
N ALA A 142 -21.79 -1.12 18.01
CA ALA A 142 -22.56 0.06 17.62
C ALA A 142 -24.09 -0.12 17.75
N LEU A 143 -24.59 -1.36 17.65
CA LEU A 143 -26.01 -1.65 17.88
C LEU A 143 -26.38 -1.51 19.35
N ASP A 144 -25.56 -2.05 20.25
CA ASP A 144 -25.83 -1.99 21.69
C ASP A 144 -25.91 -0.55 22.18
N ILE A 145 -24.99 0.32 21.73
CA ILE A 145 -25.02 1.76 22.04
C ILE A 145 -26.34 2.40 21.61
N ARG A 146 -26.93 1.99 20.47
CA ARG A 146 -28.21 2.54 20.01
C ARG A 146 -29.42 2.00 20.76
N ARG A 147 -29.32 0.80 21.35
CA ARG A 147 -30.42 0.20 22.10
C ARG A 147 -30.54 0.79 23.50
N ASP A 148 -29.42 1.18 24.08
CA ASP A 148 -29.33 1.65 25.46
C ASP A 148 -29.48 3.18 25.61
N GLY A 149 -29.63 3.92 24.50
CA GLY A 149 -29.86 5.37 24.47
C GLY A 149 -31.24 5.74 23.95
#